data_AF-A0A2S0M6K2-F1
#
_entry.id   AF-A0A2S0M6K2-F1
#
_cell.length_a   1.000
_cell.length_b   1.000
_cell.length_c   1.000
_cell.angle_alpha   90.00
_cell.angle_beta   90.00
_cell.angle_gamma   90.00
#
_symmetry.space_group_name_H-M   'P 1'
#
loop_
_entity.id
_entity.type
_entity.pdbx_description
1 polymer ?
#
loop_
_entity_poly.entity_id
_entity_poly.type
_entity_poly.pdbx_seq_one_letter_code
_entity_poly.pdbx_strand_id
1 'polypeptide(L)'
;MKKIARNMILCALMTMSLSAVCLAEDTTATTTAAEPQATATVTATTQAAPDQNVVDWLDPAAGEWYSTKGNLVMTIEGNTINGCAVTDPKDCTYDYPRTGTFTIHEQTGDRTIKMDLMGHKSHQYLIVDNKMPLRRSLNADRYESIGGVYLGMTEADLTAAYGQPSSTAEDQGTDRWIYDSHHMDAYLQGGIVIGIRIYDGSDLKFDKSGLTAGDTTGAYAKAYELETTPEAPTEANAISKAYKLPQGEYLRFGQNFVQLSI
;
A
#
# COMPACT_ATOMS: atom_id res chain seq x y z
N MET A 1 6.32 45.85 -15.41
CA MET A 1 6.58 46.60 -14.17
C MET A 1 5.36 46.55 -13.26
N LYS A 2 5.40 45.70 -12.23
CA LYS A 2 4.75 45.88 -10.91
C LYS A 2 5.15 44.67 -10.06
N LYS A 3 6.02 44.92 -9.08
CA LYS A 3 6.50 43.96 -8.09
C LYS A 3 5.41 43.76 -7.04
N ILE A 4 5.10 42.51 -6.68
CA ILE A 4 4.51 42.17 -5.39
C ILE A 4 5.43 41.14 -4.76
N ALA A 5 5.84 41.45 -3.53
CA ALA A 5 6.81 40.74 -2.74
C ALA A 5 6.13 40.07 -1.53
N ARG A 6 6.88 39.10 -0.97
CA ARG A 6 6.81 38.54 0.40
C ARG A 6 5.68 37.54 0.70
N ASN A 7 6.08 36.29 0.91
CA ASN A 7 6.29 35.76 2.26
C ASN A 7 7.15 34.48 2.21
N MET A 8 8.42 34.61 2.60
CA MET A 8 9.28 33.50 3.00
C MET A 8 9.02 33.25 4.49
N ILE A 9 8.56 32.04 4.83
CA ILE A 9 8.56 31.57 6.21
C ILE A 9 9.90 30.86 6.45
N LEU A 10 10.71 31.53 7.25
CA LEU A 10 11.97 31.07 7.80
C LEU A 10 11.61 30.30 9.09
N CYS A 11 11.76 28.97 9.11
CA CYS A 11 11.73 28.21 10.36
C CYS A 11 13.13 27.72 10.70
N ALA A 12 13.54 28.09 11.91
CA ALA A 12 14.89 28.03 12.45
C ALA A 12 15.42 26.60 12.59
N LEU A 13 16.69 26.43 12.22
CA LEU A 13 17.54 25.35 12.72
C LEU A 13 17.74 25.57 14.23
N MET A 14 17.32 24.61 15.05
CA MET A 14 17.86 24.46 16.40
C MET A 14 19.02 23.46 16.37
N THR A 15 20.23 24.02 16.36
CA THR A 15 21.45 23.35 16.77
C THR A 15 21.42 23.17 18.29
N MET A 16 21.34 21.93 18.79
CA MET A 16 21.70 21.66 20.17
C MET A 16 23.19 21.33 20.26
N SER A 17 23.85 22.19 21.02
CA SER A 17 25.26 22.27 21.34
C SER A 17 25.80 21.01 22.01
N LEU A 18 26.93 20.51 21.50
CA LEU A 18 27.88 19.72 22.27
C LEU A 18 28.47 20.61 23.37
N SER A 19 28.19 20.28 24.63
CA SER A 19 28.96 20.82 25.75
C SER A 19 30.22 19.97 25.93
N ALA A 20 31.35 20.53 25.49
CA ALA A 20 32.68 20.03 25.80
C ALA A 20 32.90 20.05 27.31
N VAL A 21 33.27 18.90 27.90
CA VAL A 21 33.79 18.84 29.26
C VAL A 21 35.25 19.30 29.21
N CYS A 22 35.49 20.46 29.80
CA CYS A 22 36.83 21.00 30.01
C CYS A 22 37.54 20.13 31.07
N LEU A 23 38.65 19.50 30.68
CA LEU A 23 39.63 18.97 31.62
C LEU A 23 40.40 20.15 32.21
N ALA A 24 40.31 20.35 33.53
CA ALA A 24 41.26 21.15 34.28
C ALA A 24 42.02 20.20 35.21
N GLU A 25 43.31 20.06 34.93
CA GLU A 25 44.28 19.54 35.89
C GLU A 25 44.56 20.63 36.93
N ASP A 26 44.45 20.30 38.22
CA ASP A 26 45.39 20.84 39.20
C ASP A 26 45.50 19.95 40.45
N THR A 27 46.62 20.13 41.14
CA THR A 27 47.34 19.13 41.92
C THR A 27 47.10 19.26 43.44
N THR A 28 47.24 18.12 44.14
CA THR A 28 47.69 17.92 45.56
C THR A 28 46.72 17.95 46.77
N ALA A 29 46.71 16.79 47.45
CA ALA A 29 46.80 16.52 48.90
C ALA A 29 45.53 16.45 49.82
N THR A 30 45.14 15.19 50.09
CA THR A 30 44.85 14.53 51.40
C THR A 30 43.83 15.12 52.41
N THR A 31 42.68 14.45 52.61
CA THR A 31 42.30 13.71 53.85
C THR A 31 40.85 13.16 53.82
N THR A 32 40.74 11.87 54.12
CA THR A 32 39.66 11.06 54.73
C THR A 32 38.20 11.57 54.79
N ALA A 33 37.31 10.91 54.04
CA ALA A 33 36.02 10.37 54.52
C ALA A 33 35.43 9.43 53.45
N ALA A 34 35.03 8.22 53.83
CA ALA A 34 34.44 7.24 52.92
C ALA A 34 33.01 7.65 52.54
N GLU A 35 32.80 7.98 51.27
CA GLU A 35 31.49 8.19 50.66
C GLU A 35 31.04 6.87 50.01
N PRO A 36 29.79 6.41 50.19
CA PRO A 36 29.33 5.19 49.55
C PRO A 36 29.26 5.42 48.03
N GLN A 37 30.14 4.76 47.27
CA GLN A 37 29.99 4.65 45.83
C GLN A 37 28.68 3.90 45.55
N ALA A 38 27.65 4.65 45.16
CA ALA A 38 26.48 4.11 44.50
C ALA A 38 26.94 3.58 43.14
N THR A 39 27.29 2.29 43.09
CA THR A 39 27.51 1.58 41.85
C THR A 39 26.18 1.58 41.10
N ALA A 40 26.04 2.46 40.12
CA ALA A 40 24.93 2.43 39.19
C ALA A 40 25.06 1.16 38.35
N THR A 41 24.42 0.09 38.80
CA THR A 41 24.25 -1.12 37.99
C THR A 41 23.35 -0.73 36.82
N VAL A 42 23.97 -0.46 35.66
CA VAL A 42 23.23 -0.35 34.40
C VAL A 42 22.74 -1.76 34.09
N THR A 43 21.52 -2.06 34.51
CA THR A 43 20.80 -3.23 34.03
C THR A 43 20.55 -2.99 32.55
N ALA A 44 21.42 -3.52 31.70
CA ALA A 44 21.12 -3.67 30.30
C ALA A 44 19.90 -4.60 30.23
N THR A 45 18.71 -4.03 30.10
CA THR A 45 17.54 -4.81 29.69
C THR A 45 17.82 -5.29 28.28
N THR A 46 18.27 -6.53 28.17
CA THR A 46 18.31 -7.24 26.90
C THR A 46 16.88 -7.26 26.38
N GLN A 47 16.60 -6.45 25.35
CA GLN A 47 15.32 -6.48 24.67
C GLN A 47 15.09 -7.91 24.20
N ALA A 48 13.94 -8.48 24.56
CA ALA A 48 13.57 -9.81 24.09
C ALA A 48 13.67 -9.84 22.56
N ALA A 49 14.16 -10.95 22.02
CA ALA A 49 14.21 -11.15 20.58
C ALA A 49 12.80 -10.91 20.00
N PRO A 50 12.70 -10.26 18.82
CA PRO A 50 11.41 -9.99 18.21
C PRO A 50 10.66 -11.29 17.93
N ASP A 51 9.34 -11.26 18.05
CA ASP A 51 8.49 -12.39 17.67
C ASP A 51 8.70 -12.70 16.18
N GLN A 52 9.19 -13.91 15.89
CA GLN A 52 9.53 -14.30 14.53
C GLN A 52 8.29 -14.29 13.61
N ASN A 53 7.10 -14.57 14.14
CA ASN A 53 5.87 -14.50 13.34
C ASN A 53 5.57 -13.08 12.86
N VAL A 54 5.88 -12.07 13.69
CA VAL A 54 5.75 -10.65 13.30
C VAL A 54 6.77 -10.31 12.22
N VAL A 55 8.03 -10.71 12.42
CA VAL A 55 9.10 -10.47 11.44
C VAL A 55 8.76 -11.12 10.10
N ASP A 56 8.37 -12.40 10.10
CA ASP A 56 8.04 -13.15 8.89
C ASP A 56 6.82 -12.59 8.16
N TRP A 57 5.85 -12.03 8.89
CA TRP A 57 4.69 -11.39 8.27
C TRP A 57 5.07 -10.05 7.64
N LEU A 58 5.85 -9.22 8.35
CA LEU A 58 6.23 -7.87 7.93
C LEU A 58 7.34 -7.83 6.87
N ASP A 59 8.17 -8.86 6.74
CA ASP A 59 9.27 -8.92 5.78
C ASP A 59 8.87 -8.54 4.34
N PRO A 60 7.84 -9.14 3.71
CA PRO A 60 7.39 -8.71 2.38
C PRO A 60 6.74 -7.32 2.36
N ALA A 61 6.33 -6.80 3.51
CA ALA A 61 5.80 -5.44 3.67
C ALA A 61 6.91 -4.41 3.99
N ALA A 62 8.15 -4.82 4.21
CA ALA A 62 9.25 -3.95 4.64
C ALA A 62 9.51 -2.80 3.66
N GLY A 63 9.81 -1.60 4.18
CA GLY A 63 10.07 -0.38 3.42
C GLY A 63 9.00 0.70 3.61
N GLU A 64 9.02 1.67 2.69
CA GLU A 64 8.17 2.85 2.75
C GLU A 64 6.80 2.62 2.09
N TRP A 65 5.78 3.25 2.66
CA TRP A 65 4.40 3.20 2.23
C TRP A 65 3.79 4.60 2.21
N TYR A 66 3.28 4.95 1.04
CA TYR A 66 2.77 6.26 0.73
C TYR A 66 1.25 6.24 0.60
N SER A 67 0.60 7.31 1.08
CA SER A 67 -0.80 7.57 0.75
C SER A 67 -1.03 7.65 -0.76
N THR A 68 -2.27 7.53 -1.21
CA THR A 68 -2.65 7.72 -2.63
C THR A 68 -2.30 9.11 -3.18
N LYS A 69 -2.05 10.09 -2.30
CA LYS A 69 -1.58 11.44 -2.62
C LYS A 69 -0.05 11.61 -2.62
N GLY A 70 0.71 10.54 -2.37
CA GLY A 70 2.18 10.56 -2.40
C GLY A 70 2.85 11.03 -1.12
N ASN A 71 2.12 11.22 -0.02
CA ASN A 71 2.72 11.50 1.29
C ASN A 71 3.18 10.21 1.95
N LEU A 72 4.40 10.18 2.52
CA LEU A 72 4.87 9.06 3.34
C LEU A 72 3.98 8.95 4.59
N VAL A 73 3.43 7.76 4.83
CA VAL A 73 2.53 7.49 5.97
C VAL A 73 3.14 6.46 6.91
N MET A 74 3.84 5.47 6.35
CA MET A 74 4.31 4.32 7.11
C MET A 74 5.66 3.83 6.60
N THR A 75 6.55 3.50 7.52
CA THR A 75 7.81 2.79 7.27
C THR A 75 7.81 1.50 8.09
N ILE A 76 8.05 0.37 7.43
CA ILE A 76 8.10 -0.95 8.06
C ILE A 76 9.54 -1.45 8.03
N GLU A 77 10.12 -1.73 9.20
CA GLU A 77 11.51 -2.18 9.34
C GLU A 77 11.62 -3.27 10.40
N GLY A 78 11.94 -4.50 9.98
CA GLY A 78 11.97 -5.66 10.88
C GLY A 78 10.61 -5.85 11.56
N ASN A 79 10.59 -5.80 12.89
CA ASN A 79 9.36 -5.88 13.69
C ASN A 79 8.82 -4.50 14.11
N THR A 80 9.12 -3.44 13.37
CA THR A 80 8.70 -2.08 13.71
C THR A 80 7.88 -1.43 12.61
N ILE A 81 6.95 -0.57 13.04
CA ILE A 81 6.17 0.32 12.19
C ILE A 81 6.42 1.74 12.69
N ASN A 82 6.94 2.62 11.83
CA ASN A 82 7.33 3.99 12.20
C ASN A 82 8.24 4.05 13.44
N GLY A 83 9.14 3.05 13.58
CA GLY A 83 10.04 2.89 14.72
C GLY A 83 9.38 2.37 16.01
N CYS A 84 8.07 2.13 16.02
CA CYS A 84 7.36 1.54 17.16
C CYS A 84 7.36 0.02 17.05
N ALA A 85 7.58 -0.68 18.16
CA ALA A 85 7.60 -2.14 18.19
C ALA A 85 6.22 -2.72 17.88
N VAL A 86 6.20 -3.79 17.09
CA VAL A 86 5.01 -4.55 16.73
C VAL A 86 5.08 -5.95 17.35
N THR A 87 3.96 -6.39 17.93
CA THR A 87 3.82 -7.65 18.66
C THR A 87 2.42 -8.26 18.44
N ASP A 88 2.15 -9.36 19.14
CA ASP A 88 0.84 -10.02 19.22
C ASP A 88 0.17 -10.30 17.86
N PRO A 89 0.84 -11.05 16.95
CA PRO A 89 0.26 -11.39 15.67
C PRO A 89 -1.00 -12.26 15.86
N LYS A 90 -2.11 -11.83 15.24
CA LYS A 90 -3.42 -12.48 15.28
C LYS A 90 -4.01 -12.54 13.89
N ASP A 91 -4.81 -13.58 13.64
CA ASP A 91 -5.55 -13.78 12.38
C ASP A 91 -4.66 -13.63 11.12
N CYS A 92 -3.42 -14.11 11.22
CA CYS A 92 -2.41 -13.95 10.20
C CYS A 92 -2.53 -15.02 9.11
N THR A 93 -2.60 -14.60 7.85
CA THR A 93 -2.28 -15.43 6.69
C THR A 93 -0.88 -15.08 6.19
N TYR A 94 -0.12 -16.11 5.80
CA TYR A 94 1.28 -15.98 5.37
C TYR A 94 1.46 -16.22 3.87
N ASP A 95 0.46 -16.82 3.22
CA ASP A 95 0.37 -16.89 1.77
C ASP A 95 -0.25 -15.60 1.19
N TYR A 96 -0.13 -15.41 -0.12
CA TYR A 96 -0.70 -14.25 -0.80
C TYR A 96 -2.19 -14.47 -1.12
N PRO A 97 -3.08 -13.46 -0.89
CA PRO A 97 -2.84 -12.20 -0.18
C PRO A 97 -2.68 -12.40 1.34
N ARG A 98 -1.90 -11.53 1.98
CA ARG A 98 -1.66 -11.59 3.43
C ARG A 98 -2.61 -10.67 4.17
N THR A 99 -3.21 -11.17 5.23
CA THR A 99 -3.98 -10.42 6.23
C THR A 99 -3.34 -10.67 7.58
N GLY A 100 -3.31 -9.68 8.46
CA GLY A 100 -2.84 -9.85 9.84
C GLY A 100 -3.33 -8.72 10.74
N THR A 101 -3.47 -9.03 12.02
CA THR A 101 -3.76 -8.05 13.07
C THR A 101 -2.64 -8.06 14.09
N PHE A 102 -2.18 -6.90 14.50
CA PHE A 102 -1.02 -6.75 15.38
C PHE A 102 -1.28 -5.70 16.47
N THR A 103 -0.49 -5.75 17.54
CA THR A 103 -0.36 -4.65 18.49
C THR A 103 0.86 -3.82 18.13
N ILE A 104 0.72 -2.50 18.03
CA ILE A 104 1.82 -1.54 17.92
C ILE A 104 1.94 -0.74 19.23
N HIS A 105 3.15 -0.69 19.76
CA HIS A 105 3.47 -0.02 21.02
C HIS A 105 3.92 1.42 20.77
N GLU A 106 2.96 2.35 20.72
CA GLU A 106 3.24 3.77 20.52
C GLU A 106 3.45 4.47 21.87
N GLN A 107 4.08 5.65 21.86
CA GLN A 107 4.28 6.44 23.09
C GLN A 107 2.95 6.83 23.76
N THR A 108 1.89 6.96 22.98
CA THR A 108 0.52 7.28 23.45
C THR A 108 -0.23 6.06 23.99
N GLY A 109 0.35 4.87 23.87
CA GLY A 109 -0.24 3.60 24.28
C GLY A 109 -0.31 2.60 23.14
N ASP A 110 -0.78 1.40 23.50
CA ASP A 110 -0.89 0.29 22.56
C ASP A 110 -2.08 0.47 21.63
N ARG A 111 -1.86 0.17 20.35
CA ARG A 111 -2.82 0.30 19.27
C ARG A 111 -2.95 -1.04 18.56
N THR A 112 -4.18 -1.50 18.30
CA THR A 112 -4.40 -2.61 17.38
C THR A 112 -4.36 -2.08 15.95
N ILE A 113 -3.68 -2.79 15.04
CA ILE A 113 -3.63 -2.48 13.62
C ILE A 113 -3.96 -3.73 12.80
N LYS A 114 -4.92 -3.64 11.89
CA LYS A 114 -5.16 -4.67 10.86
C LYS A 114 -4.50 -4.24 9.55
N MET A 115 -3.84 -5.15 8.88
CA MET A 115 -3.18 -4.91 7.61
C MET A 115 -3.50 -6.01 6.60
N ASP A 116 -3.84 -5.59 5.38
CA ASP A 116 -3.95 -6.48 4.22
C ASP A 116 -2.89 -6.08 3.18
N LEU A 117 -1.94 -6.98 2.92
CA LEU A 117 -0.90 -6.83 1.92
C LEU A 117 -1.26 -7.62 0.66
N MET A 118 -1.39 -6.91 -0.45
CA MET A 118 -1.79 -7.47 -1.74
C MET A 118 -1.06 -6.80 -2.91
N GLY A 119 -1.26 -7.38 -4.08
CA GLY A 119 -0.66 -6.97 -5.34
C GLY A 119 0.82 -7.26 -5.50
N HIS A 120 1.33 -6.84 -6.64
CA HIS A 120 2.68 -7.14 -7.09
C HIS A 120 3.30 -5.92 -7.76
N LYS A 121 4.63 -5.82 -7.68
CA LYS A 121 5.42 -4.76 -8.32
C LYS A 121 4.87 -3.36 -7.96
N SER A 122 4.54 -2.53 -8.93
CA SER A 122 4.05 -1.16 -8.69
C SER A 122 2.63 -1.12 -8.13
N HIS A 123 1.87 -2.21 -8.27
CA HIS A 123 0.52 -2.35 -7.71
C HIS A 123 0.52 -3.11 -6.37
N GLN A 124 1.62 -3.05 -5.60
CA GLN A 124 1.57 -3.47 -4.21
C GLN A 124 0.82 -2.44 -3.36
N TYR A 125 -0.16 -2.93 -2.62
CA TYR A 125 -0.96 -2.15 -1.69
C TYR A 125 -0.93 -2.76 -0.29
N LEU A 126 -0.90 -1.87 0.70
CA LEU A 126 -1.11 -2.18 2.09
C LEU A 126 -2.35 -1.45 2.55
N ILE A 127 -3.42 -2.19 2.85
CA ILE A 127 -4.67 -1.61 3.35
C ILE A 127 -4.64 -1.70 4.87
N VAL A 128 -4.57 -0.55 5.51
CA VAL A 128 -4.57 -0.45 6.98
C VAL A 128 -6.00 -0.23 7.47
N ASP A 129 -6.41 -1.03 8.45
CA ASP A 129 -7.71 -1.00 9.13
C ASP A 129 -8.91 -0.98 8.15
N ASN A 130 -8.78 -1.72 7.04
CA ASN A 130 -9.76 -1.83 5.94
C ASN A 130 -10.12 -0.50 5.24
N LYS A 131 -9.39 0.60 5.48
CA LYS A 131 -9.82 1.94 5.08
C LYS A 131 -8.71 2.83 4.52
N MET A 132 -7.46 2.53 4.84
CA MET A 132 -6.33 3.36 4.44
C MET A 132 -5.44 2.58 3.48
N PRO A 133 -5.67 2.73 2.16
CA PRO A 133 -4.83 2.11 1.16
C PRO A 133 -3.53 2.91 1.03
N LEU A 134 -2.42 2.21 1.20
CA LEU A 134 -1.08 2.72 0.97
C LEU A 134 -0.45 1.99 -0.22
N ARG A 135 0.46 2.66 -0.92
CA ARG A 135 1.20 2.11 -2.05
C ARG A 135 2.71 2.27 -1.88
N ARG A 136 3.48 1.47 -2.61
CA ARG A 136 4.95 1.53 -2.61
C ARG A 136 5.52 2.78 -3.29
N SER A 137 4.80 3.36 -4.24
CA SER A 137 5.29 4.44 -5.09
C SER A 137 4.73 5.82 -4.71
N LEU A 138 5.51 6.88 -4.96
CA LEU A 138 5.06 8.26 -4.78
C LEU A 138 3.89 8.62 -5.71
N ASN A 139 3.88 8.05 -6.92
CA ASN A 139 2.87 8.28 -7.95
C ASN A 139 2.11 6.98 -8.28
N ALA A 140 0.88 7.11 -8.77
CA ALA A 140 0.14 5.96 -9.30
C ALA A 140 0.79 5.54 -10.63
N ASP A 141 1.69 4.56 -10.56
CA ASP A 141 2.20 3.88 -11.74
C ASP A 141 1.08 2.99 -12.27
N ARG A 142 0.81 3.09 -13.57
CA ARG A 142 -0.20 2.30 -14.27
C ARG A 142 0.39 1.84 -15.59
N TYR A 143 0.25 0.56 -15.90
CA TYR A 143 0.59 0.07 -17.23
C TYR A 143 -0.59 0.21 -18.17
N GLU A 144 -1.81 0.06 -17.66
CA GLU A 144 -3.05 0.21 -18.41
C GLU A 144 -4.18 0.80 -17.55
N SER A 145 -5.19 1.35 -18.21
CA SER A 145 -6.44 1.84 -17.61
C SER A 145 -7.61 1.62 -18.57
N ILE A 146 -8.84 1.80 -18.08
CA ILE A 146 -10.04 1.65 -18.90
C ILE A 146 -10.90 2.89 -18.73
N GLY A 147 -11.08 3.66 -19.81
CA GLY A 147 -11.86 4.91 -19.75
C GLY A 147 -11.35 5.88 -18.69
N GLY A 148 -10.04 5.91 -18.43
CA GLY A 148 -9.42 6.70 -17.37
C GLY A 148 -9.50 6.11 -15.95
N VAL A 149 -10.23 5.02 -15.72
CA VAL A 149 -10.23 4.28 -14.44
C VAL A 149 -8.99 3.39 -14.37
N TYR A 150 -8.23 3.49 -13.28
CA TYR A 150 -6.99 2.74 -13.10
C TYR A 150 -6.96 2.02 -11.75
N LEU A 151 -6.16 0.95 -11.67
CA LEU A 151 -5.97 0.20 -10.42
C LEU A 151 -5.26 1.09 -9.39
N GLY A 152 -5.83 1.19 -8.19
CA GLY A 152 -5.43 2.14 -7.15
C GLY A 152 -6.12 3.50 -7.21
N MET A 153 -7.02 3.73 -8.17
CA MET A 153 -7.90 4.90 -8.17
C MET A 153 -8.75 4.88 -6.90
N THR A 154 -8.90 6.03 -6.23
CA THR A 154 -9.72 6.10 -5.01
C THR A 154 -11.20 6.07 -5.36
N GLU A 155 -12.01 5.58 -4.44
CA GLU A 155 -13.48 5.64 -4.53
C GLU A 155 -13.99 7.07 -4.82
N ALA A 156 -13.37 8.06 -4.19
CA ALA A 156 -13.71 9.47 -4.39
C ALA A 156 -13.38 9.95 -5.81
N ASP A 157 -12.23 9.56 -6.36
CA ASP A 157 -11.84 9.92 -7.72
C ASP A 157 -12.69 9.19 -8.77
N LEU A 158 -13.03 7.92 -8.52
CA LEU A 158 -13.96 7.15 -9.36
C LEU A 158 -15.34 7.81 -9.38
N THR A 159 -15.85 8.17 -8.20
CA THR A 159 -17.12 8.90 -8.06
C THR A 159 -17.08 10.25 -8.77
N ALA A 160 -15.95 10.97 -8.70
CA ALA A 160 -15.81 12.25 -9.39
C ALA A 160 -15.81 12.09 -10.91
N ALA A 161 -15.28 10.98 -11.43
CA ALA A 161 -15.19 10.70 -12.86
C ALA A 161 -16.50 10.15 -13.45
N TYR A 162 -17.18 9.24 -12.74
CA TYR A 162 -18.33 8.47 -13.27
C TYR A 162 -19.64 8.72 -12.52
N GLY A 163 -19.62 9.50 -11.44
CA GLY A 163 -20.76 9.63 -10.53
C GLY A 163 -20.94 8.39 -9.65
N GLN A 164 -22.11 8.30 -9.02
CA GLN A 164 -22.49 7.15 -8.21
C GLN A 164 -22.76 5.92 -9.11
N PRO A 165 -22.42 4.70 -8.66
CA PRO A 165 -22.77 3.50 -9.40
C PRO A 165 -24.30 3.33 -9.48
N SER A 166 -24.76 2.63 -10.52
CA SER A 166 -26.17 2.26 -10.69
C SER A 166 -26.63 1.31 -9.57
N SER A 167 -25.74 0.40 -9.15
CA SER A 167 -25.95 -0.45 -7.98
C SER A 167 -24.61 -0.94 -7.41
N THR A 168 -24.65 -1.51 -6.21
CA THR A 168 -23.50 -2.10 -5.54
C THR A 168 -23.81 -3.52 -5.08
N ALA A 169 -22.82 -4.41 -5.11
CA ALA A 169 -22.91 -5.77 -4.60
C ALA A 169 -21.61 -6.16 -3.87
N GLU A 170 -21.67 -7.18 -3.01
CA GLU A 170 -20.48 -7.84 -2.49
C GLU A 170 -20.08 -8.97 -3.45
N ASP A 171 -18.79 -9.09 -3.74
CA ASP A 171 -18.21 -10.18 -4.54
C ASP A 171 -16.89 -10.62 -3.92
N GLN A 172 -16.90 -11.75 -3.21
CA GLN A 172 -15.72 -12.41 -2.66
C GLN A 172 -14.84 -11.51 -1.78
N GLY A 173 -15.46 -10.73 -0.90
CA GLY A 173 -14.79 -9.81 0.02
C GLY A 173 -14.43 -8.46 -0.61
N THR A 174 -14.95 -8.17 -1.81
CA THR A 174 -14.74 -6.90 -2.51
C THR A 174 -16.07 -6.22 -2.77
N ASP A 175 -16.07 -4.89 -2.77
CA ASP A 175 -17.24 -4.09 -3.12
C ASP A 175 -17.29 -3.94 -4.64
N ARG A 176 -18.30 -4.52 -5.27
CA ARG A 176 -18.54 -4.41 -6.71
C ARG A 176 -19.49 -3.26 -6.99
N TRP A 177 -18.99 -2.24 -7.66
CA TRP A 177 -19.74 -1.08 -8.12
C TRP A 177 -20.09 -1.24 -9.59
N ILE A 178 -21.38 -1.16 -9.91
CA ILE A 178 -21.92 -1.50 -11.23
C ILE A 178 -22.38 -0.20 -11.93
N TYR A 179 -21.87 0.04 -13.12
CA TYR A 179 -22.19 1.19 -13.97
C TYR A 179 -22.89 0.73 -15.24
N ASP A 180 -24.21 0.54 -15.16
CA ASP A 180 -25.02 -0.05 -16.24
C ASP A 180 -24.90 0.73 -17.56
N SER A 181 -24.88 2.06 -17.49
CA SER A 181 -24.78 2.91 -18.69
C SER A 181 -23.45 2.77 -19.44
N HIS A 182 -22.41 2.26 -18.78
CA HIS A 182 -21.08 2.06 -19.34
C HIS A 182 -20.76 0.58 -19.57
N HIS A 183 -21.68 -0.33 -19.20
CA HIS A 183 -21.43 -1.76 -19.16
C HIS A 183 -20.07 -2.08 -18.50
N MET A 184 -19.85 -1.50 -17.32
CA MET A 184 -18.60 -1.57 -16.57
C MET A 184 -18.88 -1.89 -15.10
N ASP A 185 -18.04 -2.73 -14.51
CA ASP A 185 -17.94 -2.85 -13.06
C ASP A 185 -16.56 -2.44 -12.56
N ALA A 186 -16.54 -1.76 -11.42
CA ALA A 186 -15.34 -1.53 -10.62
C ALA A 186 -15.40 -2.41 -9.36
N TYR A 187 -14.29 -3.06 -9.05
CA TYR A 187 -14.11 -3.86 -7.83
C TYR A 187 -13.22 -3.08 -6.88
N LEU A 188 -13.71 -2.82 -5.67
CA LEU A 188 -13.04 -2.01 -4.68
C LEU A 188 -12.68 -2.82 -3.45
N GLN A 189 -11.53 -2.49 -2.87
CA GLN A 189 -11.12 -2.97 -1.57
C GLN A 189 -10.39 -1.86 -0.84
N GLY A 190 -10.76 -1.60 0.42
CA GLY A 190 -10.17 -0.54 1.24
C GLY A 190 -10.24 0.86 0.61
N GLY A 191 -11.28 1.15 -0.17
CA GLY A 191 -11.50 2.46 -0.79
C GLY A 191 -10.68 2.73 -2.07
N ILE A 192 -10.05 1.71 -2.66
CA ILE A 192 -9.40 1.81 -3.98
C ILE A 192 -9.92 0.74 -4.94
N VAL A 193 -9.88 1.06 -6.23
CA VAL A 193 -10.18 0.12 -7.32
C VAL A 193 -9.06 -0.92 -7.43
N ILE A 194 -9.39 -2.19 -7.30
CA ILE A 194 -8.49 -3.34 -7.46
C ILE A 194 -8.79 -4.19 -8.69
N GLY A 195 -9.93 -3.93 -9.34
CA GLY A 195 -10.30 -4.56 -10.59
C GLY A 195 -11.32 -3.74 -11.36
N ILE A 196 -11.31 -3.88 -12.69
CA ILE A 196 -12.24 -3.23 -13.61
C ILE A 196 -12.67 -4.28 -14.62
N ARG A 197 -13.97 -4.51 -14.77
CA ARG A 197 -14.55 -5.32 -15.85
C ARG A 197 -15.26 -4.41 -16.82
N ILE A 198 -15.01 -4.61 -18.12
CA ILE A 198 -15.88 -4.11 -19.17
C ILE A 198 -16.54 -5.27 -19.88
N TYR A 199 -17.82 -5.10 -20.16
CA TYR A 199 -18.66 -6.09 -20.82
C TYR A 199 -18.86 -5.75 -22.29
N ASP A 200 -19.29 -6.73 -23.09
CA ASP A 200 -19.75 -6.49 -24.45
C ASP A 200 -20.80 -5.38 -24.48
N GLY A 201 -20.64 -4.44 -25.42
CA GLY A 201 -21.48 -3.26 -25.53
C GLY A 201 -21.02 -2.05 -24.71
N SER A 202 -19.95 -2.19 -23.90
CA SER A 202 -19.33 -1.05 -23.23
C SER A 202 -18.89 0.03 -24.22
N ASP A 203 -19.11 1.28 -23.84
CA ASP A 203 -18.58 2.46 -24.54
C ASP A 203 -17.11 2.75 -24.18
N LEU A 204 -16.57 2.02 -23.21
CA LEU A 204 -15.21 2.15 -22.72
C LEU A 204 -14.25 1.21 -23.47
N LYS A 205 -12.97 1.57 -23.40
CA LYS A 205 -11.87 0.80 -23.97
C LYS A 205 -10.66 0.88 -23.05
N PHE A 206 -9.79 -0.10 -23.20
CA PHE A 206 -8.45 -0.06 -22.65
C PHE A 206 -7.70 1.13 -23.26
N ASP A 207 -7.19 2.03 -22.42
CA ASP A 207 -6.73 3.36 -22.86
C ASP A 207 -5.44 3.28 -23.68
N LYS A 208 -4.52 2.39 -23.32
CA LYS A 208 -3.23 2.21 -24.01
C LYS A 208 -3.39 1.32 -25.24
N SER A 209 -4.06 0.17 -25.12
CA SER A 209 -4.21 -0.76 -26.26
C SER A 209 -5.31 -0.35 -27.24
N GLY A 210 -6.30 0.44 -26.79
CA GLY A 210 -7.49 0.80 -27.55
C GLY A 210 -8.52 -0.33 -27.70
N LEU A 211 -8.30 -1.49 -27.06
CA LEU A 211 -9.14 -2.66 -27.18
C LEU A 211 -10.44 -2.54 -26.36
N THR A 212 -11.47 -3.21 -26.83
CA THR A 212 -12.80 -3.31 -26.22
C THR A 212 -13.06 -4.74 -25.75
N ALA A 213 -14.16 -4.96 -25.01
CA ALA A 213 -14.55 -6.31 -24.60
C ALA A 213 -14.83 -7.26 -25.79
N GLY A 214 -15.29 -6.71 -26.92
CA GLY A 214 -15.62 -7.48 -28.12
C GLY A 214 -14.41 -7.84 -29.00
N ASP A 215 -13.21 -7.36 -28.66
CA ASP A 215 -12.00 -7.72 -29.39
C ASP A 215 -11.54 -9.15 -29.06
N THR A 216 -11.04 -9.85 -30.08
CA THR A 216 -10.59 -11.25 -29.91
C THR A 216 -9.44 -11.36 -28.91
N THR A 217 -9.34 -12.48 -28.20
CA THR A 217 -8.21 -12.76 -27.31
C THR A 217 -6.86 -12.71 -28.04
N GLY A 218 -6.81 -13.02 -29.34
CA GLY A 218 -5.62 -12.84 -30.17
C GLY A 218 -5.18 -11.38 -30.34
N ALA A 219 -6.12 -10.43 -30.36
CA ALA A 219 -5.81 -9.01 -30.37
C ALA A 219 -5.17 -8.57 -29.05
N TYR A 220 -5.70 -9.03 -27.92
CA TYR A 220 -5.10 -8.85 -26.59
C TYR A 220 -3.70 -9.47 -26.53
N ALA A 221 -3.53 -10.70 -26.99
CA ALA A 221 -2.23 -11.38 -27.02
C ALA A 221 -1.18 -10.56 -27.77
N LYS A 222 -1.56 -10.00 -28.92
CA LYS A 222 -0.68 -9.15 -29.73
C LYS A 222 -0.39 -7.80 -29.07
N ALA A 223 -1.41 -7.12 -28.53
CA ALA A 223 -1.26 -5.78 -27.97
C ALA A 223 -0.41 -5.76 -26.70
N TYR A 224 -0.46 -6.84 -25.91
CA TYR A 224 0.25 -6.97 -24.64
C TYR A 224 1.45 -7.93 -24.69
N GLU A 225 1.78 -8.44 -25.89
CA GLU A 225 2.89 -9.39 -26.10
C GLU A 225 2.81 -10.60 -25.15
N LEU A 226 1.59 -11.15 -24.99
CA LEU A 226 1.36 -12.28 -24.08
C LEU A 226 2.06 -13.54 -24.61
N GLU A 227 2.63 -14.32 -23.69
CA GLU A 227 3.33 -15.59 -24.01
C GLU A 227 2.43 -16.60 -24.76
N THR A 228 1.12 -16.54 -24.50
CA THR A 228 0.12 -17.39 -25.13
C THR A 228 -1.14 -16.59 -25.42
N THR A 229 -1.84 -16.94 -26.51
CA THR A 229 -3.18 -16.42 -26.77
C THR A 229 -4.13 -16.81 -25.63
N PRO A 230 -4.86 -15.84 -25.03
CA PRO A 230 -5.82 -16.16 -24.00
C PRO A 230 -6.96 -17.05 -24.48
N GLU A 231 -7.39 -17.94 -23.60
CA GLU A 231 -8.60 -18.73 -23.74
C GLU A 231 -9.72 -18.08 -22.93
N ALA A 232 -10.77 -17.63 -23.63
CA ALA A 232 -11.98 -17.12 -23.00
C ALA A 232 -12.94 -18.30 -22.74
N PRO A 233 -13.46 -18.45 -21.51
CA PRO A 233 -14.40 -19.51 -21.19
C PRO A 233 -15.77 -19.25 -21.83
N THR A 234 -16.49 -20.32 -22.16
CA THR A 234 -17.84 -20.23 -22.76
C THR A 234 -18.97 -20.25 -21.73
N GLU A 235 -18.67 -20.65 -20.49
CA GLU A 235 -19.68 -20.74 -19.42
C GLU A 235 -19.93 -19.38 -18.78
N ALA A 236 -21.20 -19.04 -18.57
CA ALA A 236 -21.59 -17.85 -17.83
C ALA A 236 -21.05 -17.97 -16.40
N ASN A 237 -20.23 -17.01 -15.97
CA ASN A 237 -19.50 -16.93 -14.68
C ASN A 237 -18.15 -17.65 -14.62
N ALA A 238 -17.72 -18.37 -15.65
CA ALA A 238 -16.34 -18.85 -15.68
C ALA A 238 -15.38 -17.69 -16.01
N ILE A 239 -14.19 -17.74 -15.40
CA ILE A 239 -13.12 -16.76 -15.61
C ILE A 239 -11.86 -17.50 -16.00
N SER A 240 -11.15 -16.99 -17.00
CA SER A 240 -9.86 -17.54 -17.39
C SER A 240 -8.83 -17.49 -16.25
N LYS A 241 -7.72 -18.19 -16.45
CA LYS A 241 -6.49 -17.91 -15.70
C LYS A 241 -6.08 -16.43 -15.87
N ALA A 242 -5.22 -15.95 -14.97
CA ALA A 242 -4.66 -14.62 -15.05
C ALA A 242 -3.52 -14.56 -16.09
N TYR A 243 -3.54 -13.54 -16.95
CA TYR A 243 -2.47 -13.24 -17.89
C TYR A 243 -1.72 -12.01 -17.40
N LYS A 244 -0.43 -12.19 -17.10
CA LYS A 244 0.41 -11.16 -16.46
C LYS A 244 0.68 -9.99 -17.41
N LEU A 245 0.56 -8.78 -16.87
CA LEU A 245 1.07 -7.55 -17.49
C LEU A 245 2.36 -7.09 -16.79
N PRO A 246 3.17 -6.23 -17.42
CA PRO A 246 4.52 -5.92 -16.96
C PRO A 246 4.61 -5.33 -15.54
N GLN A 247 3.61 -4.55 -15.11
CA GLN A 247 3.64 -3.81 -13.85
C GLN A 247 2.89 -4.50 -12.69
N GLY A 248 2.54 -5.77 -12.84
CA GLY A 248 1.85 -6.53 -11.79
C GLY A 248 0.33 -6.48 -11.88
N GLU A 249 -0.20 -5.90 -12.95
CA GLU A 249 -1.59 -6.02 -13.37
C GLU A 249 -1.81 -7.35 -14.09
N TYR A 250 -3.07 -7.77 -14.22
CA TYR A 250 -3.47 -8.98 -14.89
C TYR A 250 -4.68 -8.74 -15.78
N LEU A 251 -4.72 -9.46 -16.91
CA LEU A 251 -5.92 -9.62 -17.71
C LEU A 251 -6.61 -10.94 -17.36
N ARG A 252 -7.93 -10.92 -17.30
CA ARG A 252 -8.78 -12.12 -17.26
C ARG A 252 -9.93 -11.97 -18.23
N PHE A 253 -10.37 -13.09 -18.79
CA PHE A 253 -11.42 -13.15 -19.79
C PHE A 253 -12.58 -13.96 -19.25
N GLY A 254 -13.79 -13.43 -19.39
CA GLY A 254 -15.03 -14.17 -19.24
C GLY A 254 -15.69 -14.41 -20.59
N GLN A 255 -16.90 -14.97 -20.57
CA GLN A 255 -17.68 -15.21 -21.79
C GLN A 255 -17.99 -13.91 -22.57
N ASN A 256 -18.24 -12.82 -21.86
CA ASN A 256 -18.70 -11.55 -22.42
C ASN A 256 -18.03 -10.32 -21.76
N PHE A 257 -16.88 -10.53 -21.10
CA PHE A 257 -16.16 -9.45 -20.43
C PHE A 257 -14.65 -9.67 -20.47
N VAL A 258 -13.93 -8.55 -20.33
CA VAL A 258 -12.50 -8.55 -20.05
C VAL A 258 -12.27 -7.77 -18.77
N GLN A 259 -11.45 -8.32 -17.88
CA GLN A 259 -11.08 -7.74 -16.61
C GLN A 259 -9.61 -7.31 -16.61
N LEU A 260 -9.36 -6.09 -16.14
CA LEU A 260 -8.05 -5.64 -15.65
C LEU A 260 -8.06 -5.74 -14.11
N SER A 261 -7.07 -6.37 -13.49
CA SER A 261 -7.00 -6.43 -12.02
C SER A 261 -5.57 -6.50 -11.48
N ILE A 262 -5.47 -6.38 -10.16
CA ILE A 262 -4.28 -6.72 -9.38
C ILE A 262 -4.20 -8.25 -9.18
#